data_AF-A0A356PZ95-F1
#
_entry.id   AF-A0A356PZ95-F1
#
_cell.length_a   1.000
_cell.length_b   1.000
_cell.length_c   1.000
_cell.angle_alpha   90.00
_cell.angle_beta   90.00
_cell.angle_gamma   90.00
#
_symmetry.space_group_name_H-M   'P 1'
#
loop_
_entity.id
_entity.type
_entity.pdbx_description
1 polymer ?
#
loop_
_entity_poly.entity_id
_entity_poly.type
_entity_poly.pdbx_seq_one_letter_code
_entity_poly.pdbx_strand_id
1 'polypeptide(L)' 'GEQQKLALIGALATHPDILFLDEPTAHLDFEATKSIESMIREAHDGGTSILMT' A
#
# COMPACT_ATOMS: atom_id res chain seq x y z
N GLY A 1 2.54 3.04 -11.18
CA GLY A 1 1.44 2.07 -11.02
C GLY A 1 2.01 0.71 -10.67
N GLU A 2 2.40 -0.06 -11.68
CA GLU A 2 2.89 -1.44 -11.51
C GLU A 2 4.11 -1.56 -10.60
N GLN A 3 5.07 -0.62 -10.67
CA GLN A 3 6.23 -0.63 -9.76
C GLN A 3 5.84 -0.35 -8.30
N GLN A 4 5.01 0.68 -8.03
CA GLN A 4 4.45 0.92 -6.70
C GLN A 4 3.70 -0.30 -6.16
N LYS A 5 2.88 -0.93 -7.02
CA LYS A 5 2.10 -2.11 -6.67
C LYS A 5 2.99 -3.29 -6.30
N LEU A 6 4.02 -3.57 -7.10
CA LEU A 6 4.97 -4.64 -6.80
C LEU A 6 5.74 -4.37 -5.49
N ALA A 7 6.15 -3.13 -5.26
CA ALA A 7 6.81 -2.72 -4.02
C ALA A 7 5.90 -2.91 -2.80
N LEU A 8 4.64 -2.49 -2.89
CA LEU A 8 3.65 -2.67 -1.84
C LEU A 8 3.39 -4.15 -1.56
N ILE A 9 3.21 -4.97 -2.60
CA ILE A 9 3.03 -6.43 -2.45
C ILE A 9 4.25 -7.05 -1.75
N GLY A 10 5.46 -6.66 -2.13
CA GLY A 10 6.69 -7.12 -1.48
C GLY A 10 6.77 -6.75 0.00
N ALA A 11 6.38 -5.51 0.34
CA ALA A 11 6.33 -5.06 1.73
C ALA A 11 5.25 -5.79 2.55
N LEU A 12 4.08 -6.04 1.97
CA LEU A 12 2.98 -6.73 2.65
C LEU A 12 3.24 -8.23 2.82
N ALA A 13 4.02 -8.85 1.92
CA ALA A 13 4.36 -10.27 1.99
C ALA A 13 5.15 -10.65 3.26
N THR A 14 5.76 -9.67 3.95
CA THR A 14 6.46 -9.92 5.22
C THR A 14 5.54 -9.89 6.44
N HIS A 15 4.23 -9.69 6.25
CA HIS A 15 3.24 -9.53 7.33
C HIS A 15 3.68 -8.52 8.41
N PRO A 16 3.97 -7.27 8.03
CA PRO A 16 4.49 -6.30 8.97
C PRO A 16 3.44 -5.89 10.02
N ASP A 17 3.88 -5.64 11.26
CA ASP A 17 3.03 -5.01 12.27
C ASP A 17 2.80 -3.52 11.96
N ILE A 18 3.78 -2.87 11.33
CA ILE A 18 3.75 -1.46 10.94
C ILE A 18 4.26 -1.30 9.50
N LEU A 19 3.48 -0.60 8.67
CA LEU A 19 3.82 -0.25 7.30
C LEU A 19 3.93 1.27 7.14
N PHE A 20 5.10 1.73 6.70
CA PHE A 20 5.36 3.14 6.37
C PHE A 20 5.21 3.35 4.87
N LEU A 21 4.41 4.33 4.47
CA LEU A 21 4.17 4.69 3.09
C LEU A 21 4.38 6.19 2.91
N ASP A 22 5.28 6.56 2.02
CA ASP A 22 5.50 7.96 1.64
C ASP A 22 4.85 8.19 0.28
N GLU A 23 3.79 9.00 0.24
CA GLU A 23 3.08 9.37 -1.00
C GLU A 23 2.73 8.14 -1.90
N PRO A 24 2.06 7.09 -1.37
CA PRO A 24 1.94 5.78 -2.03
C PRO A 24 1.14 5.79 -3.34
N THR A 25 0.38 6.85 -3.59
CA THR A 25 -0.47 7.02 -4.77
C THR A 25 0.01 8.14 -5.70
N ALA A 26 1.19 8.72 -5.45
CA ALA A 26 1.71 9.80 -6.26
C ALA A 26 1.95 9.38 -7.72
N HIS A 27 1.60 10.28 -8.64
CA HIS A 27 1.77 10.08 -10.09
C HIS A 27 1.04 8.84 -10.65
N LEU A 28 0.01 8.35 -9.96
CA LEU A 28 -0.84 7.25 -10.43
C LEU A 28 -2.10 7.78 -11.12
N ASP A 29 -2.61 7.00 -12.07
CA ASP A 29 -3.97 7.20 -12.56
C ASP A 29 -5.01 6.73 -11.53
N PHE A 30 -6.29 6.99 -11.81
CA PHE A 30 -7.40 6.69 -10.91
C PHE A 30 -7.53 5.20 -10.59
N GLU A 31 -7.37 4.33 -11.59
CA GLU A 31 -7.53 2.88 -11.42
C GLU A 31 -6.38 2.30 -10.58
N ALA A 32 -5.14 2.73 -10.87
CA ALA A 32 -3.96 2.35 -10.12
C ALA A 32 -4.05 2.85 -8.66
N THR A 33 -4.53 4.08 -8.45
CA THR A 33 -4.75 4.66 -7.12
C THR A 33 -5.72 3.79 -6.32
N LYS A 34 -6.89 3.46 -6.88
CA LYS A 34 -7.85 2.58 -6.21
C LYS A 34 -7.28 1.20 -5.89
N SER A 35 -6.48 0.62 -6.79
CA SER A 35 -5.86 -0.67 -6.54
C SER A 35 -4.91 -0.61 -5.34
N ILE A 36 -4.08 0.43 -5.24
CA ILE A 36 -3.17 0.65 -4.10
C ILE A 36 -3.95 0.88 -2.80
N GLU A 37 -4.96 1.75 -2.82
CA GLU A 37 -5.80 2.01 -1.64
C GLU A 37 -6.51 0.76 -1.13
N SER A 38 -6.99 -0.12 -2.02
CA SER A 38 -7.61 -1.39 -1.62
C SER A 38 -6.61 -2.30 -0.87
N MET A 39 -5.39 -2.44 -1.39
CA MET A 39 -4.35 -3.25 -0.74
C MET A 39 -3.95 -2.68 0.62
N ILE A 40 -3.84 -1.36 0.73
CA ILE A 40 -3.56 -0.66 2.00
C ILE A 40 -4.68 -0.93 3.01
N ARG A 41 -5.95 -0.82 2.58
CA ARG A 41 -7.11 -1.06 3.44
C ARG A 41 -7.18 -2.51 3.91
N GLU A 42 -6.98 -3.47 3.01
CA GLU A 42 -6.95 -4.90 3.35
C GLU A 42 -5.85 -5.22 4.38
N ALA A 43 -4.66 -4.63 4.24
CA ALA A 43 -3.58 -4.80 5.20
C ALA A 43 -3.94 -4.21 6.58
N HIS A 44 -4.53 -3.02 6.59
CA HIS A 44 -5.01 -2.37 7.82
C HIS A 44 -6.07 -3.21 8.54
N ASP A 45 -7.07 -3.70 7.79
CA ASP A 45 -8.14 -4.53 8.33
C ASP A 45 -7.61 -5.89 8.82
N GLY A 46 -6.49 -6.35 8.26
CA GLY A 46 -5.72 -7.50 8.73
C GLY A 46 -4.86 -7.25 9.98
N GLY A 47 -4.84 -6.03 10.52
CA GLY A 47 -4.13 -5.67 11.75
C GLY A 47 -2.79 -4.96 11.55
N THR A 48 -2.40 -4.67 10.30
CA THR A 48 -1.19 -3.86 10.04
C THR A 48 -1.46 -2.41 10.40
N SER A 49 -0.65 -1.81 11.27
CA SER A 49 -0.71 -0.38 11.52
C SER A 49 -0.07 0.38 10.36
N ILE A 50 -0.75 1.38 9.81
CA ILE A 50 -0.27 2.11 8.63
C ILE A 50 0.06 3.55 9.01
N LEU A 51 1.27 3.98 8.70
CA LEU A 51 1.67 5.39 8.76
C LEU A 51 1.89 5.91 7.35
N MET A 52 1.13 6.93 6.99
CA MET A 52 1.23 7.64 5.71
C MET A 52 1.60 9.10 5.95
N THR A 53 2.46 9.64 5.09
CA THR A 53 2.81 11.07 5.01
C THR A 53 2.36 11.68 3.70
#